data_AF-A0A6P0YMD7-F1
#
_entry.id   AF-A0A6P0YMD7-F1
#
_cell.length_a   1.000
_cell.length_b   1.000
_cell.length_c   1.000
_cell.angle_alpha   90.00
_cell.angle_beta   90.00
_cell.angle_gamma   90.00
#
_symmetry.space_group_name_H-M   'P 1'
#
loop_
_entity.id
_entity.type
_entity.pdbx_description
1 polymer ?
#
loop_
_entity_poly.entity_id
_entity_poly.type
_entity_poly.pdbx_seq_one_letter_code
_entity_poly.pdbx_strand_id
1 'polypeptide(L)'
;MINLDFIQASLRKLHSPVNSKPSSISPWLASLSYFLGHHIVMPLYFRKINIIGKENIPKDGPVILAPTHRSRWDGLIIPYTTGRLVTGRDLRFMVSMDEMKCLQGWLIR
;
A
#
# COMPACT_ATOMS: atom_id res chain seq x y z
N MET A 1 24.24 23.51 -23.41
CA MET A 1 25.44 22.70 -23.11
C MET A 1 25.09 21.79 -21.96
N ILE A 2 24.99 20.47 -22.17
CA ILE A 2 24.55 19.52 -21.13
C ILE A 2 25.72 19.31 -20.16
N ASN A 3 25.47 19.49 -18.87
CA ASN A 3 26.50 19.39 -17.84
C ASN A 3 26.83 17.90 -17.57
N LEU A 4 28.05 17.47 -17.93
CA LEU A 4 28.52 16.10 -17.76
C LEU A 4 28.56 15.67 -16.29
N ASP A 5 28.79 16.59 -15.35
CA ASP A 5 28.81 16.28 -13.92
C ASP A 5 27.41 15.89 -13.41
N PHE A 6 26.36 16.51 -13.98
CA PHE A 6 24.98 16.16 -13.67
C PHE A 6 24.62 14.74 -14.15
N ILE A 7 25.08 14.37 -15.35
CA ILE A 7 24.89 13.02 -15.89
C ILE A 7 25.63 12.00 -15.03
N GLN A 8 26.89 12.28 -14.68
CA GLN A 8 27.71 11.36 -13.92
C GLN A 8 27.22 11.16 -12.48
N ALA A 9 26.67 12.21 -11.85
CA ALA A 9 26.00 12.12 -10.56
C ALA A 9 24.71 11.27 -10.63
N SER A 10 23.91 11.45 -11.69
CA SER A 10 22.68 10.66 -11.89
C SER A 10 22.99 9.18 -12.15
N LEU A 11 24.02 8.89 -12.95
CA LEU A 11 24.47 7.52 -13.24
C LEU A 11 25.04 6.81 -11.99
N ARG A 12 25.71 7.53 -11.08
CA ARG A 12 26.15 6.96 -9.80
C ARG A 12 24.97 6.63 -8.87
N LYS A 13 23.91 7.44 -8.89
CA LYS A 13 22.68 7.18 -8.12
C LYS A 13 21.93 5.95 -8.64
N LEU A 14 21.94 5.72 -9.96
CA LEU A 14 21.35 4.54 -10.58
C LEU A 14 22.13 3.24 -10.28
N HIS A 15 23.46 3.31 -10.20
CA HIS A 15 24.33 2.15 -9.90
C HIS A 15 24.59 1.92 -8.41
N SER A 16 24.01 2.73 -7.53
CA SER A 16 24.10 2.49 -6.09
C SER A 16 23.43 1.15 -5.79
N PRO A 17 24.10 0.19 -5.13
CA PRO A 17 23.48 -1.08 -4.76
C PRO A 17 22.25 -0.77 -3.92
N VAL A 18 21.07 -1.06 -4.47
CA VAL A 18 19.80 -0.89 -3.75
C VAL A 18 19.83 -1.90 -2.62
N ASN A 19 20.07 -1.42 -1.40
CA ASN A 19 19.99 -2.23 -0.19
C ASN A 19 18.50 -2.48 0.10
N SER A 20 17.87 -3.32 -0.73
CA SER A 20 16.45 -3.65 -0.65
C SER A 20 16.23 -4.63 0.49
N LYS A 21 16.18 -4.14 1.72
CA LYS A 21 15.51 -4.91 2.78
C LYS A 21 14.06 -5.09 2.35
N PRO A 22 13.57 -6.34 2.18
CA PRO A 22 12.17 -6.55 1.87
C PRO A 22 11.35 -5.96 3.02
N SER A 23 10.41 -5.06 2.71
CA SER A 23 9.49 -4.59 3.74
C SER A 23 8.73 -5.81 4.26
N SER A 24 8.82 -6.02 5.58
CA SER A 24 8.20 -7.11 6.29
C SER A 24 7.21 -6.53 7.27
N ILE A 25 6.03 -7.14 7.35
CA ILE A 25 5.00 -6.78 8.32
C ILE A 25 4.90 -7.95 9.30
N SER A 26 4.74 -7.63 10.59
CA SER A 26 4.48 -8.65 11.60
C SER A 26 3.18 -9.41 11.25
N PRO A 27 3.23 -10.74 11.03
CA PRO A 27 2.07 -11.51 10.59
C PRO A 27 0.89 -11.42 11.56
N TRP A 28 1.17 -11.37 12.86
CA TRP A 28 0.14 -11.24 13.90
C TRP A 28 -0.50 -9.85 13.86
N LEU A 29 0.32 -8.80 13.74
CA LEU A 29 -0.18 -7.43 13.67
C LEU A 29 -0.99 -7.20 12.39
N ALA A 30 -0.56 -7.76 11.25
CA ALA A 30 -1.33 -7.75 10.00
C ALA A 30 -2.68 -8.41 10.19
N SER A 31 -2.70 -9.62 10.76
CA SER A 31 -3.94 -10.38 10.94
C SER A 31 -4.92 -9.62 11.83
N LEU A 32 -4.42 -9.01 12.92
CA LEU A 32 -5.23 -8.18 13.80
C LEU A 32 -5.73 -6.91 13.10
N SER A 33 -4.86 -6.20 12.35
CA SER A 33 -5.25 -4.96 11.68
C SER A 33 -6.28 -5.20 10.56
N TYR A 34 -6.14 -6.28 9.78
CA TYR A 34 -7.13 -6.69 8.80
C TYR A 34 -8.46 -7.06 9.47
N PHE A 35 -8.43 -7.79 10.58
CA PHE A 35 -9.64 -8.16 11.31
C PHE A 35 -10.38 -6.93 11.83
N LEU A 36 -9.69 -6.04 12.54
CA LEU A 36 -10.25 -4.81 13.11
C LEU A 36 -10.74 -3.85 12.01
N GLY A 37 -9.93 -3.65 10.97
CA GLY A 37 -10.28 -2.80 9.85
C GLY A 37 -11.57 -3.28 9.18
N HIS A 38 -11.61 -4.56 8.80
CA HIS A 38 -12.71 -5.12 8.02
C HIS A 38 -14.02 -5.28 8.81
N HIS A 39 -13.95 -5.70 10.08
CA HIS A 39 -15.15 -6.02 10.85
C HIS A 39 -15.62 -4.90 11.79
N ILE A 40 -14.74 -3.96 12.14
CA ILE A 40 -15.05 -2.90 13.10
C ILE A 40 -15.01 -1.53 12.42
N VAL A 41 -13.85 -1.11 11.91
CA VAL A 41 -13.66 0.25 11.40
C VAL A 41 -14.55 0.53 10.19
N MET A 42 -14.53 -0.36 9.19
CA MET A 42 -15.27 -0.15 7.94
C MET A 42 -16.79 -0.16 8.14
N PRO A 43 -17.39 -1.12 8.88
CA PRO A 43 -18.83 -1.13 9.13
C PRO A 43 -19.29 0.03 10.02
N LEU A 44 -18.51 0.43 11.04
CA LEU A 44 -18.92 1.53 11.91
C LEU A 44 -18.94 2.88 11.17
N TYR A 45 -17.94 3.14 10.32
CA TYR A 45 -17.85 4.42 9.62
C TYR A 45 -18.80 4.50 8.41
N PHE A 46 -18.78 3.50 7.52
CA PHE A 46 -19.55 3.56 6.27
C PHE A 46 -20.96 2.99 6.40
N ARG A 47 -21.24 2.19 7.44
CA ARG A 47 -22.49 1.45 7.69
C ARG A 47 -22.80 0.40 6.62
N LYS A 48 -22.88 0.79 5.36
CA LYS A 48 -23.11 -0.07 4.20
C LYS A 48 -22.13 0.27 3.09
N ILE A 49 -21.39 -0.75 2.63
CA ILE A 49 -20.45 -0.63 1.51
C ILE A 49 -20.95 -1.57 0.41
N ASN A 50 -21.17 -1.04 -0.79
CA ASN A 50 -21.47 -1.83 -1.97
C ASN A 50 -20.22 -1.96 -2.83
N ILE A 51 -19.78 -3.19 -3.09
CA ILE A 51 -18.60 -3.48 -3.91
C ILE A 51 -19.09 -4.11 -5.21
N ILE A 52 -18.78 -3.47 -6.33
CA ILE A 52 -19.17 -3.92 -7.67
C ILE A 52 -17.91 -4.42 -8.39
N GLY A 53 -17.99 -5.53 -9.12
CA GLY A 53 -16.88 -6.04 -9.91
C GLY A 53 -15.80 -6.74 -9.08
N LYS A 54 -16.13 -7.23 -7.88
CA LYS A 54 -15.19 -7.92 -6.97
C LYS A 54 -14.61 -9.18 -7.60
N GLU A 55 -15.40 -9.86 -8.43
CA GLU A 55 -15.04 -11.03 -9.21
C GLU A 55 -13.93 -10.78 -10.22
N ASN A 56 -13.70 -9.52 -10.62
CA ASN A 56 -12.63 -9.15 -11.55
C ASN A 56 -11.26 -9.03 -10.89
N ILE A 57 -11.18 -9.17 -9.56
CA ILE A 57 -9.91 -9.08 -8.84
C ILE A 57 -9.14 -10.40 -9.04
N PRO A 58 -7.94 -10.37 -9.65
CA PRO A 58 -7.16 -11.59 -9.87
C PRO A 58 -6.80 -12.26 -8.55
N LYS A 59 -7.06 -13.58 -8.47
CA LYS A 59 -6.74 -14.40 -7.29
C LYS A 59 -5.33 -14.95 -7.32
N ASP A 60 -4.68 -14.96 -8.47
CA ASP A 60 -3.34 -15.54 -8.66
C ASP A 60 -2.43 -14.59 -9.44
N GLY A 61 -1.12 -14.76 -9.28
CA GLY A 61 -0.10 -13.93 -9.91
C GLY A 61 0.09 -12.53 -9.28
N PRO A 62 1.06 -11.76 -9.79
CA PRO A 62 1.31 -10.37 -9.39
C PRO A 62 0.18 -9.45 -9.85
N VAL A 63 -0.22 -8.50 -9.01
CA VAL A 63 -1.30 -7.53 -9.30
C VAL A 63 -0.85 -6.12 -8.92
N ILE A 64 -1.05 -5.16 -9.84
CA ILE A 64 -0.92 -3.74 -9.56
C ILE A 64 -2.33 -3.15 -9.55
N LEU A 65 -2.71 -2.54 -8.43
CA LEU A 65 -3.94 -1.78 -8.32
C LEU A 65 -3.61 -0.30 -8.55
N ALA A 66 -4.29 0.33 -9.52
CA ALA A 66 -4.13 1.75 -9.84
C ALA A 66 -5.45 2.51 -9.57
N PRO A 67 -5.89 2.61 -8.31
CA PRO A 67 -7.12 3.33 -7.97
C PRO A 67 -6.94 4.83 -8.22
N THR A 68 -8.04 5.50 -8.56
CA THR A 68 -8.07 6.97 -8.50
C THR A 68 -8.09 7.38 -7.03
N HIS A 69 -7.20 8.29 -6.62
CA HIS A 69 -7.11 8.74 -5.23
C HIS A 69 -8.27 9.70 -4.92
N ARG A 70 -9.26 9.23 -4.17
CA ARG A 70 -10.51 9.95 -3.86
C ARG A 70 -10.54 10.44 -2.43
N SER A 71 -9.86 9.77 -1.51
CA SER A 71 -9.95 10.13 -0.08
C SER A 71 -8.81 9.56 0.76
N ARG A 72 -8.68 10.04 2.00
CA ARG A 72 -7.79 9.40 3.00
C ARG A 72 -8.24 8.00 3.40
N TRP A 73 -9.49 7.63 3.13
CA TRP A 73 -10.02 6.29 3.39
C TRP A 73 -9.53 5.26 2.38
N ASP A 74 -8.89 5.66 1.28
CA ASP A 74 -8.42 4.75 0.24
C ASP A 74 -7.41 3.74 0.80
N GLY A 75 -6.60 4.15 1.78
CA GLY A 75 -5.69 3.26 2.51
C GLY A 75 -6.39 2.13 3.29
N LEU A 76 -7.69 2.25 3.58
CA LEU A 76 -8.50 1.23 4.28
C LEU A 76 -9.52 0.56 3.36
N ILE A 77 -10.12 1.29 2.42
CA ILE A 77 -11.08 0.76 1.44
C ILE A 77 -10.41 -0.23 0.49
N ILE A 78 -9.19 0.06 0.03
CA ILE A 78 -8.51 -0.83 -0.91
C ILE A 78 -8.19 -2.17 -0.24
N PRO A 79 -7.56 -2.24 0.95
CA PRO A 79 -7.34 -3.52 1.65
C PRO A 79 -8.64 -4.22 2.07
N TYR A 80 -9.71 -3.46 2.33
CA TYR A 80 -11.05 -4.03 2.59
C TYR A 80 -11.60 -4.78 1.36
N THR A 81 -11.36 -4.27 0.16
CA THR A 81 -11.92 -4.85 -1.08
C THR A 81 -11.01 -5.88 -1.74
N THR A 82 -9.68 -5.78 -1.56
CA THR A 82 -8.71 -6.63 -2.28
C THR A 82 -7.68 -7.32 -1.37
N GLY A 83 -7.68 -7.03 -0.06
CA GLY A 83 -6.63 -7.50 0.84
C GLY A 83 -6.81 -8.91 1.37
N ARG A 84 -6.14 -9.20 2.49
CA ARG A 84 -5.93 -10.56 3.01
C ARG A 84 -7.24 -11.35 3.19
N LEU A 85 -8.28 -10.71 3.71
CA LEU A 85 -9.57 -11.35 3.93
C LEU A 85 -10.39 -11.59 2.65
N VAL A 86 -9.96 -11.00 1.52
CA VAL A 86 -10.64 -11.16 0.23
C VAL A 86 -9.84 -12.02 -0.75
N THR A 87 -8.56 -11.75 -0.91
CA THR A 87 -7.69 -12.42 -1.91
C THR A 87 -6.53 -13.19 -1.29
N GLY A 88 -6.39 -13.19 0.03
CA GLY A 88 -5.23 -13.77 0.71
C GLY A 88 -3.95 -12.94 0.62
N ARG A 89 -3.98 -11.76 -0.02
CA ARG A 89 -2.79 -10.91 -0.24
C ARG A 89 -2.68 -9.78 0.77
N ASP A 90 -1.45 -9.48 1.17
CA ASP A 90 -1.13 -8.19 1.79
C ASP A 90 -0.82 -7.15 0.72
N LEU A 91 -1.30 -5.93 0.95
CA LEU A 91 -1.08 -4.82 0.03
C LEU A 91 0.20 -4.06 0.37
N ARG A 92 0.84 -3.55 -0.67
CA ARG A 92 1.96 -2.61 -0.58
C ARG A 92 1.55 -1.32 -1.27
N PHE A 93 1.50 -0.23 -0.52
CA PHE A 93 1.20 1.09 -1.06
C PHE A 93 2.47 1.76 -1.51
N MET A 94 2.41 2.36 -2.70
CA MET A 94 3.42 3.32 -3.14
C MET A 94 2.96 4.70 -2.68
N VAL A 95 3.67 5.25 -1.71
CA VAL A 95 3.29 6.49 -1.02
C VAL A 95 4.49 7.41 -0.91
N SER A 96 4.27 8.73 -0.99
CA SER A 96 5.34 9.70 -0.75
C SER A 96 5.85 9.60 0.68
N MET A 97 7.16 9.77 0.89
CA MET A 97 7.76 9.83 2.21
C MET A 97 7.14 10.95 3.07
N ASP A 98 6.66 12.04 2.45
CA ASP A 98 6.04 13.15 3.17
C ASP A 98 4.76 12.75 3.91
N GLU A 99 3.98 11.80 3.37
CA GLU A 99 2.76 11.31 4.03
C GLU A 99 3.08 10.41 5.24
N MET A 100 4.32 9.93 5.32
CA MET A 100 4.82 9.09 6.41
C MET A 100 5.51 9.92 7.51
N LYS A 101 5.47 11.26 7.47
CA LYS A 101 6.11 12.09 8.50
C LYS A 101 5.30 12.21 9.80
N CYS A 102 4.02 11.87 9.77
CA CYS A 102 3.09 12.04 10.89
C CYS A 102 2.80 10.71 11.61
N LEU A 103 1.72 10.66 12.41
CA LEU A 103 1.27 9.46 13.15
C LEU A 103 1.27 8.18 12.30
N GLN A 104 0.96 8.30 11.01
CA GLN A 104 1.01 7.20 10.04
C GLN A 104 2.40 6.55 9.92
N GLY A 105 3.49 7.32 9.88
CA GLY A 105 4.84 6.75 9.84
C GLY A 105 5.44 6.42 11.20
N TRP A 106 4.81 6.83 12.30
CA TRP A 106 5.13 6.24 13.61
C TRP A 106 4.66 4.78 13.67
N LEU A 107 3.51 4.47 13.07
CA LEU A 107 2.96 3.12 13.00
C LEU A 107 3.56 2.25 11.89
N ILE A 108 4.09 2.86 10.81
CA ILE A 108 4.61 2.17 9.64
C ILE A 108 6.07 2.59 9.43
N ARG A 109 7.01 1.66 9.62
CA ARG A 109 8.46 1.90 9.55
C ARG A 109 9.11 1.17 8.39
#